data_AF-A0A9D8MJK2-F1
#
_entry.id   AF-A0A9D8MJK2-F1
#
_cell.length_a   1.000
_cell.length_b   1.000
_cell.length_c   1.000
_cell.angle_alpha   90.00
_cell.angle_beta   90.00
_cell.angle_gamma   90.00
#
_symmetry.space_group_name_H-M   'P 1'
#
loop_
_entity.id
_entity.type
_entity.pdbx_description
1 polymer ?
#
loop_
_entity_poly.entity_id
_entity_poly.type
_entity_poly.pdbx_seq_one_letter_code
_entity_poly.pdbx_strand_id
1 'polypeptide(L)'
;MIYRTDHRKRRSGSGQAIAEMAVCLVAILAVVGGFLLITALGLENVQNAIRTREAVDQRARDGITTSSGRLIRTWNYGTDGILFTRDDAAAGWSPDEDVFLSELKDDTEPLDMKDSSVFPHISPQNNFAATLSRGKLFLAAADLSSAKVTESDPLSKRNLSSFKNLIKALISNADFSLEDSAFMPSSPVMSE
;
A
#
# COMPACT_ATOMS: atom_id res chain seq x y z
N MET A 1 -50.34 -65.13 26.99
CA MET A 1 -49.45 -64.71 25.89
C MET A 1 -48.76 -63.42 26.33
N ILE A 2 -47.45 -63.32 26.12
CA ILE A 2 -46.47 -62.56 26.91
C ILE A 2 -46.56 -61.03 26.72
N TYR A 3 -46.35 -60.29 27.82
CA TYR A 3 -46.12 -58.83 27.93
C TYR A 3 -44.75 -58.40 27.37
N ARG A 4 -44.65 -57.28 26.64
CA ARG A 4 -43.61 -56.25 26.87
C ARG A 4 -43.81 -54.97 26.06
N THR A 5 -43.93 -53.86 26.77
CA THR A 5 -43.72 -52.47 26.35
C THR A 5 -42.25 -52.21 26.00
N ASP A 6 -41.96 -51.27 25.09
CA ASP A 6 -40.86 -50.33 25.34
C ASP A 6 -40.98 -49.03 24.52
N HIS A 7 -41.29 -47.95 25.24
CA HIS A 7 -41.08 -46.58 24.81
C HIS A 7 -39.59 -46.34 24.60
N ARG A 8 -39.14 -46.19 23.34
CA ARG A 8 -37.79 -45.67 23.05
C ARG A 8 -37.70 -44.22 23.50
N LYS A 9 -37.17 -44.03 24.70
CA LYS A 9 -36.75 -42.74 25.25
C LYS A 9 -35.83 -42.01 24.26
N ARG A 10 -36.31 -40.92 23.65
CA ARG A 10 -35.44 -39.87 23.12
C ARG A 10 -34.84 -39.11 24.31
N ARG A 11 -33.63 -39.50 24.72
CA ARG A 11 -32.77 -38.75 25.64
C ARG A 11 -31.43 -38.52 24.94
N SER A 12 -31.35 -37.52 24.06
CA SER A 12 -30.05 -37.04 23.56
C SER A 12 -29.96 -35.51 23.42
N GLY A 13 -30.91 -34.74 23.94
CA GLY A 13 -30.94 -33.27 23.76
C GLY A 13 -29.96 -32.49 24.66
N SER A 14 -29.57 -33.02 25.83
CA SER A 14 -28.77 -32.24 26.79
C SER A 14 -27.28 -32.18 26.45
N GLY A 15 -26.70 -33.26 25.91
CA GLY A 15 -25.30 -33.29 25.49
C GLY A 15 -25.05 -32.53 24.19
N GLN A 16 -26.04 -32.53 23.29
CA GLN A 16 -25.98 -31.78 22.03
C GLN A 16 -26.02 -30.27 22.27
N ALA A 17 -26.88 -29.78 23.17
CA ALA A 17 -26.95 -28.36 23.49
C ALA A 17 -25.63 -27.80 24.05
N ILE A 18 -24.92 -28.58 24.87
CA ILE A 18 -23.60 -28.20 25.39
C ILE A 18 -22.55 -28.20 24.28
N ALA A 19 -22.58 -29.19 23.38
CA ALA A 19 -21.68 -29.26 22.23
C ALA A 19 -21.90 -28.08 21.27
N GLU A 20 -23.15 -27.74 20.96
CA GLU A 20 -23.51 -26.59 20.12
C GLU A 20 -23.08 -25.26 20.77
N MET A 21 -23.26 -25.11 22.09
CA MET A 21 -22.77 -23.93 22.83
C MET A 21 -21.24 -23.83 22.76
N ALA A 22 -20.52 -24.93 22.93
CA ALA A 22 -19.06 -24.95 22.83
C ALA A 22 -18.57 -24.58 21.43
N VAL A 23 -19.21 -25.09 20.38
CA VAL A 23 -18.89 -24.76 18.98
C VAL A 23 -19.16 -23.28 18.70
N CYS A 24 -20.29 -22.73 19.16
CA CYS A 24 -20.58 -21.30 19.03
C CYS A 24 -19.56 -20.43 19.77
N LEU A 25 -19.13 -20.84 20.97
CA LEU A 25 -18.10 -20.12 21.72
C LEU A 25 -16.76 -20.08 20.96
N VAL A 26 -16.34 -21.23 20.41
CA VAL A 26 -15.12 -21.32 19.60
C VAL A 26 -15.22 -20.44 18.35
N ALA A 27 -16.38 -20.43 17.69
CA ALA A 27 -16.62 -19.58 16.52
C ALA A 27 -16.52 -18.09 16.86
N ILE A 28 -17.12 -17.64 17.96
CA ILE A 28 -17.04 -16.25 18.42
C ILE A 28 -15.59 -15.87 18.78
N LEU A 29 -14.86 -16.76 19.46
CA LEU A 29 -13.45 -16.54 19.79
C LEU A 29 -12.58 -16.39 18.53
N ALA A 30 -12.83 -17.21 17.50
CA ALA A 30 -12.13 -17.11 16.23
C ALA A 30 -12.41 -15.76 15.54
N VAL A 31 -13.66 -15.29 15.55
CA VAL A 31 -14.04 -13.98 14.98
C VAL A 31 -13.37 -12.83 15.73
N VAL A 32 -13.43 -12.83 17.06
CA VAL A 32 -12.77 -11.81 17.89
C VAL A 32 -11.25 -11.83 17.67
N GLY A 33 -10.66 -13.02 17.60
CA GLY A 33 -9.25 -13.20 17.24
C GLY A 33 -8.92 -12.60 15.87
N GLY A 34 -9.74 -12.85 14.85
CA GLY A 34 -9.58 -12.26 13.52
C GLY A 34 -9.59 -10.73 13.57
N PHE A 35 -10.53 -10.12 14.28
CA PHE A 35 -10.58 -8.65 14.44
C PHE A 35 -9.34 -8.10 15.16
N LEU A 36 -8.89 -8.75 16.23
CA LEU A 36 -7.68 -8.36 16.94
C LEU A 36 -6.45 -8.45 16.04
N LEU A 37 -6.33 -9.50 15.23
CA LEU A 37 -5.25 -9.66 14.26
C LEU A 37 -5.23 -8.54 13.23
N ILE A 38 -6.37 -8.27 12.59
CA ILE A 38 -6.51 -7.19 11.60
C ILE A 38 -6.14 -5.84 12.21
N THR A 39 -6.61 -5.57 13.43
CA THR A 39 -6.35 -4.31 14.12
C THR A 39 -4.87 -4.17 14.49
N ALA A 40 -4.25 -5.23 15.00
CA ALA A 40 -2.84 -5.23 15.38
C ALA A 40 -1.91 -5.02 14.16
N LEU A 41 -2.18 -5.74 13.05
CA LEU A 41 -1.43 -5.58 11.80
C LEU A 41 -1.67 -4.22 11.17
N GLY A 42 -2.92 -3.73 11.13
CA GLY A 42 -3.26 -2.42 10.59
C GLY A 42 -2.55 -1.29 11.33
N LEU A 43 -2.45 -1.38 12.66
CA LEU A 43 -1.76 -0.36 13.46
C LEU A 43 -0.25 -0.40 13.25
N GLU A 44 0.38 -1.58 13.15
CA GLU A 44 1.80 -1.65 12.78
C GLU A 44 2.05 -1.20 11.34
N ASN A 45 1.13 -1.44 10.42
CA ASN A 45 1.25 -0.97 9.05
C ASN A 45 1.30 0.56 8.99
N VAL A 46 0.42 1.23 9.73
CA VAL A 46 0.46 2.70 9.85
C VAL A 46 1.78 3.17 10.47
N GLN A 47 2.26 2.51 11.53
CA GLN A 47 3.55 2.86 12.14
C GLN A 47 4.72 2.63 11.20
N ASN A 48 4.71 1.54 10.43
CA ASN A 48 5.76 1.21 9.47
C ASN A 48 5.80 2.22 8.32
N ALA A 49 4.63 2.62 7.81
CA ALA A 49 4.51 3.69 6.83
C ALA A 49 5.03 5.04 7.38
N ILE A 50 4.72 5.39 8.64
CA ILE A 50 5.24 6.60 9.28
C ILE A 50 6.76 6.55 9.40
N ARG A 51 7.33 5.45 9.92
CA ARG A 51 8.79 5.27 10.03
C ARG A 51 9.48 5.35 8.66
N THR A 52 8.85 4.79 7.63
CA THR A 52 9.38 4.86 6.25
C THR A 52 9.42 6.31 5.77
N ARG A 53 8.35 7.08 5.99
CA ARG A 53 8.31 8.50 5.63
C ARG A 53 9.30 9.33 6.44
N GLU A 54 9.44 9.07 7.73
CA GLU A 54 10.43 9.72 8.59
C GLU A 54 11.87 9.45 8.10
N ALA A 55 12.17 8.20 7.75
CA ALA A 55 13.48 7.83 7.19
C ALA A 55 13.74 8.49 5.84
N VAL A 56 12.72 8.64 5.00
CA VAL A 56 12.82 9.39 3.75
C VAL A 56 13.04 10.88 4.00
N ASP A 57 12.29 11.49 4.91
CA ASP A 57 12.42 12.92 5.24
C ASP A 57 13.81 13.25 5.80
N GLN A 58 14.36 12.40 6.68
CA GLN A 58 15.74 12.52 7.16
C GLN A 58 16.74 12.46 6.00
N ARG A 59 16.61 11.47 5.10
CA ARG A 59 17.49 11.37 3.93
C ARG A 59 17.35 12.57 2.98
N ALA A 60 16.14 13.08 2.79
CA ALA A 60 15.89 14.26 1.97
C ALA A 60 16.50 15.52 2.56
N ARG A 61 16.46 15.68 3.89
CA ARG A 61 17.14 16.77 4.61
C ARG A 61 18.65 16.68 4.53
N ASP A 62 19.19 15.48 4.62
CA ASP A 62 20.64 15.24 4.53
C ASP A 62 21.15 15.32 3.07
N GLY A 63 20.27 15.59 2.10
CA GLY A 63 20.62 15.61 0.67
C GLY A 63 20.99 14.25 0.11
N ILE A 64 20.64 13.16 0.81
CA ILE A 64 20.96 11.79 0.42
C ILE A 64 19.94 11.34 -0.63
N THR A 65 20.39 11.19 -1.87
CA THR A 65 19.59 10.70 -2.98
C THR A 65 19.97 9.24 -3.24
N THR A 66 18.97 8.35 -3.20
CA THR A 66 19.18 6.89 -3.21
C THR A 66 18.47 6.20 -4.36
N SER A 67 17.66 6.93 -5.13
CA SER A 67 16.99 6.39 -6.29
C SER A 67 16.86 7.46 -7.36
N SER A 68 17.43 7.21 -8.54
CA SER A 68 16.97 7.90 -9.74
C SER A 68 15.61 7.32 -10.11
N GLY A 69 14.56 8.12 -9.98
CA GLY A 69 13.26 7.76 -10.55
C GLY A 69 13.42 7.48 -12.03
N ARG A 70 12.78 6.44 -12.56
CA ARG A 70 12.73 6.21 -14.01
C ARG A 70 11.58 7.03 -14.58
N LEU A 71 11.82 7.77 -15.66
CA LEU A 71 10.79 8.54 -16.31
C LEU A 71 9.83 7.59 -17.04
N ILE A 72 8.55 7.58 -16.64
CA ILE A 72 7.51 6.79 -17.30
C ILE A 72 7.00 7.58 -18.49
N ARG A 73 7.19 7.04 -19.70
CA ARG A 73 6.71 7.68 -20.93
C ARG A 73 5.28 7.30 -21.26
N THR A 74 4.90 6.06 -20.99
CA THR A 74 3.59 5.51 -21.33
C THR A 74 3.10 4.60 -20.22
N TRP A 75 1.79 4.59 -20.04
CA TRP A 75 1.08 3.71 -19.11
C TRP A 75 0.29 2.68 -19.90
N ASN A 76 0.24 1.46 -19.38
CA ASN A 76 -0.74 0.45 -19.73
C ASN A 76 -1.87 0.57 -18.72
N TYR A 77 -3.04 1.03 -19.16
CA TYR A 77 -4.20 1.35 -18.31
C TYR A 77 -5.01 0.14 -17.84
N GLY A 78 -4.34 -1.00 -17.72
CA GLY A 78 -4.96 -2.24 -17.28
C GLY A 78 -6.15 -2.68 -18.14
N THR A 79 -7.08 -3.42 -17.52
CA THR A 79 -8.26 -3.97 -18.19
C THR A 79 -9.46 -3.03 -18.09
N ASP A 80 -9.49 -2.19 -17.06
CA ASP A 80 -10.60 -1.26 -16.81
C ASP A 80 -10.49 0.05 -17.62
N GLY A 81 -9.30 0.39 -18.11
CA GLY A 81 -9.05 1.61 -18.88
C GLY A 81 -9.21 2.88 -18.05
N ILE A 82 -9.23 2.77 -16.71
CA ILE A 82 -9.36 3.89 -15.79
C ILE A 82 -7.96 4.32 -15.36
N LEU A 83 -7.70 5.62 -15.41
CA LEU A 83 -6.39 6.16 -15.07
C LEU A 83 -6.10 6.08 -13.56
N PHE A 84 -4.84 5.79 -13.24
CA PHE A 84 -4.27 5.73 -11.90
C PHE A 84 -4.93 4.69 -10.99
N THR A 85 -5.31 3.56 -11.57
CA THR A 85 -5.85 2.40 -10.84
C THR A 85 -4.76 1.39 -10.52
N ARG A 86 -5.15 0.33 -9.81
CA ARG A 86 -4.21 -0.67 -9.27
C ARG A 86 -3.61 -1.56 -10.37
N ASP A 87 -4.32 -1.77 -11.46
CA ASP A 87 -3.87 -2.60 -12.59
C ASP A 87 -3.07 -1.81 -13.63
N ASP A 88 -2.89 -0.50 -13.41
CA ASP A 88 -2.00 0.32 -14.22
C ASP A 88 -0.54 -0.09 -14.05
N ALA A 89 0.16 -0.18 -15.18
CA ALA A 89 1.59 -0.47 -15.21
C ALA A 89 2.32 0.48 -16.15
N ALA A 90 3.54 0.86 -15.80
CA ALA A 90 4.41 1.59 -16.72
C ALA A 90 4.75 0.70 -17.92
N ALA A 91 4.34 1.14 -19.12
CA ALA A 91 4.55 0.41 -20.38
C ALA A 91 5.88 0.79 -21.06
N GLY A 92 6.39 1.99 -20.79
CA GLY A 92 7.61 2.49 -21.40
C GLY A 92 8.38 3.43 -20.48
N TRP A 93 9.70 3.32 -20.54
CA TRP A 93 10.62 4.09 -19.71
C TRP A 93 11.58 4.88 -20.60
N SER A 94 11.92 6.10 -20.20
CA SER A 94 13.00 6.89 -20.80
C SER A 94 14.10 7.15 -19.77
N PRO A 95 15.38 7.03 -20.13
CA PRO A 95 16.47 7.54 -19.32
C PRO A 95 16.67 9.06 -19.50
N ASP A 96 16.07 9.65 -20.53
CA ASP A 96 16.29 11.04 -20.94
C ASP A 96 15.01 11.86 -20.76
N GLU A 97 15.14 13.03 -20.13
CA GLU A 97 14.07 14.01 -19.91
C GLU A 97 13.69 14.76 -21.19
N ASP A 98 14.60 14.84 -22.16
CA ASP A 98 14.40 15.57 -23.41
C ASP A 98 13.27 14.97 -24.26
N VAL A 99 12.93 13.69 -24.07
CA VAL A 99 11.84 13.02 -24.81
C VAL A 99 10.49 13.69 -24.57
N PHE A 100 10.27 14.24 -23.38
CA PHE A 100 9.02 14.90 -23.02
C PHE A 100 9.00 16.38 -23.42
N LEU A 101 10.16 17.00 -23.67
CA LEU A 101 10.22 18.41 -24.09
C LEU A 101 9.52 18.66 -25.42
N SER A 102 9.48 17.65 -26.30
CA SER A 102 8.72 17.71 -27.55
C SER A 102 7.20 17.63 -27.37
N GLU A 103 6.75 17.12 -26.23
CA GLU A 103 5.33 17.02 -25.83
C GLU A 103 4.86 18.29 -25.08
N LEU A 104 5.81 19.08 -24.56
CA LEU A 104 5.59 20.34 -23.84
C LEU A 104 5.65 21.61 -24.71
N LYS A 105 5.77 21.47 -26.04
CA LYS A 105 5.82 22.61 -26.97
C LYS A 105 4.64 22.58 -27.94
N ASP A 106 3.88 23.67 -27.96
CA ASP A 106 3.04 24.06 -29.08
C ASP A 106 3.85 24.97 -30.02
N ASP A 107 3.51 25.00 -31.30
CA ASP A 107 4.26 25.70 -32.35
C ASP A 107 4.23 27.25 -32.20
N THR A 108 3.57 27.76 -31.16
CA THR A 108 3.31 29.18 -30.92
C THR A 108 3.96 29.80 -29.67
N GLU A 109 4.43 29.02 -28.69
CA GLU A 109 4.99 29.54 -27.41
C GLU A 109 6.10 28.61 -26.86
N PRO A 110 7.03 29.08 -26.00
CA PRO A 110 8.22 28.31 -25.63
C PRO A 110 7.93 27.06 -24.77
N LEU A 111 6.77 26.99 -24.10
CA LEU A 111 6.27 25.85 -23.33
C LEU A 111 4.74 25.93 -23.25
N ASP A 112 4.03 25.35 -24.21
CA ASP A 112 2.58 25.11 -24.12
C ASP A 112 2.34 23.63 -24.40
N MET A 113 1.56 22.95 -23.55
CA MET A 113 1.36 21.50 -23.69
C MET A 113 0.58 21.24 -24.98
N LYS A 114 1.03 20.29 -25.81
CA LYS A 114 0.25 19.87 -26.98
C LYS A 114 -1.10 19.34 -26.50
N ASP A 115 -2.14 20.13 -26.77
CA ASP A 115 -3.56 19.81 -26.74
C ASP A 115 -3.95 18.76 -25.67
N SER A 116 -4.36 19.24 -24.48
CA SER A 116 -4.95 18.41 -23.43
C SER A 116 -6.35 17.89 -23.78
N SER A 117 -6.63 17.59 -25.06
CA SER A 117 -7.89 17.02 -25.53
C SER A 117 -8.32 15.74 -24.79
N VAL A 118 -7.41 15.09 -24.06
CA VAL A 118 -7.67 13.96 -23.13
C VAL A 118 -8.19 14.42 -21.75
N PHE A 119 -7.94 15.66 -21.33
CA PHE A 119 -8.27 16.26 -20.03
C PHE A 119 -8.93 17.65 -20.17
N PRO A 120 -10.22 17.74 -20.55
CA PRO A 120 -10.91 19.01 -20.84
C PRO A 120 -11.11 19.95 -19.63
N HIS A 121 -10.59 19.61 -18.45
CA HIS A 121 -10.73 20.40 -17.22
C HIS A 121 -9.42 20.95 -16.67
N ILE A 122 -8.29 20.65 -17.32
CA ILE A 122 -6.98 21.15 -16.92
C ILE A 122 -6.53 22.10 -18.03
N SER A 123 -6.59 23.41 -17.76
CA SER A 123 -6.02 24.43 -18.63
C SER A 123 -4.59 24.70 -18.16
N PRO A 124 -3.55 24.15 -18.81
CA PRO A 124 -2.16 24.28 -18.36
C PRO A 124 -1.54 25.65 -18.67
N GLN A 125 -2.23 26.50 -19.44
CA GLN A 125 -1.74 27.78 -20.00
C GLN A 125 -1.17 28.78 -18.97
N ASN A 126 -1.42 28.60 -17.67
CA ASN A 126 -0.85 29.44 -16.60
C ASN A 126 -0.14 28.67 -15.48
N ASN A 127 0.08 27.35 -15.65
CA ASN A 127 0.62 26.51 -14.57
C ASN A 127 2.15 26.47 -14.52
N PHE A 128 2.84 26.98 -15.54
CA PHE A 128 4.30 26.98 -15.60
C PHE A 128 4.85 28.42 -15.63
N ALA A 129 5.77 28.72 -14.72
CA ALA A 129 6.51 29.98 -14.77
C ALA A 129 7.42 29.99 -16.01
N ALA A 130 7.43 31.09 -16.76
CA ALA A 130 8.29 31.26 -17.95
C ALA A 130 9.79 31.07 -17.69
N THR A 131 10.20 31.08 -16.41
CA THR A 131 11.59 30.91 -15.94
C THR A 131 11.89 29.52 -15.38
N LEU A 132 10.97 28.55 -15.47
CA LEU A 132 11.23 27.19 -14.96
C LEU A 132 12.31 26.50 -15.81
N SER A 133 13.41 26.09 -15.18
CA SER A 133 14.48 25.36 -15.87
C SER A 133 13.99 23.97 -16.30
N ARG A 134 14.36 23.56 -17.52
CA ARG A 134 13.84 22.39 -18.26
C ARG A 134 13.78 21.08 -17.46
N GLY A 135 14.77 20.76 -16.63
CA GLY A 135 14.78 19.53 -15.83
C GLY A 135 13.93 19.57 -14.54
N LYS A 136 13.33 20.72 -14.18
CA LYS A 136 12.47 20.86 -12.99
C LYS A 136 11.00 20.55 -13.27
N LEU A 137 10.63 20.29 -14.53
CA LEU A 137 9.25 20.06 -14.98
C LEU A 137 8.78 18.63 -14.74
N PHE A 138 9.70 17.68 -14.85
CA PHE A 138 9.44 16.30 -14.45
C PHE A 138 9.73 16.22 -12.95
N LEU A 139 9.09 15.30 -12.23
CA LEU A 139 9.37 14.99 -10.81
C LEU A 139 10.81 14.44 -10.60
N ALA A 140 11.68 14.76 -11.55
CA ALA A 140 12.78 14.02 -12.11
C ALA A 140 13.68 14.99 -12.96
N ALA A 141 14.27 16.06 -12.41
CA ALA A 141 15.72 16.07 -12.10
C ALA A 141 16.17 15.05 -11.03
N ALA A 142 15.24 14.24 -10.53
CA ALA A 142 15.34 12.82 -10.13
C ALA A 142 16.27 12.50 -8.97
N ASP A 143 16.68 13.53 -8.24
CA ASP A 143 17.21 13.43 -6.90
C ASP A 143 16.10 13.07 -5.91
N LEU A 144 15.65 11.81 -5.96
CA LEU A 144 14.70 11.29 -4.97
C LEU A 144 15.46 10.66 -3.81
N SER A 145 15.08 11.07 -2.60
CA SER A 145 15.38 10.33 -1.39
C SER A 145 14.37 9.21 -1.24
N SER A 146 14.85 8.00 -0.97
CA SER A 146 14.01 6.84 -0.76
C SER A 146 14.39 6.11 0.51
N ALA A 147 13.43 5.44 1.12
CA ALA A 147 13.65 4.58 2.25
C ALA A 147 12.68 3.41 2.16
N LYS A 148 13.14 2.29 2.71
CA LYS A 148 12.41 1.04 2.79
C LYS A 148 12.52 0.55 4.22
N VAL A 149 11.39 0.30 4.86
CA VAL A 149 11.34 -0.24 6.22
C VAL A 149 10.54 -1.53 6.19
N THR A 150 11.20 -2.60 6.63
CA THR A 150 10.60 -3.92 6.75
C THR A 150 10.48 -4.27 8.23
N GLU A 151 9.26 -4.58 8.67
CA GLU A 151 8.97 -5.14 9.98
C GLU A 151 8.66 -6.63 9.83
N SER A 152 9.57 -7.48 10.28
CA SER A 152 9.48 -8.94 10.13
C SER A 152 8.68 -9.62 11.24
N ASP A 153 8.36 -8.92 12.34
CA ASP A 153 7.53 -9.45 13.41
C ASP A 153 6.61 -8.39 14.06
N PRO A 154 5.59 -7.91 13.33
CA PRO A 154 4.73 -6.82 13.80
C PRO A 154 3.94 -7.18 15.07
N LEU A 155 3.58 -8.46 15.25
CA LEU A 155 2.81 -8.89 16.42
C LEU A 155 3.67 -8.91 17.69
N SER A 156 4.88 -9.46 17.62
CA SER A 156 5.78 -9.47 18.79
C SER A 156 6.19 -8.06 19.20
N LYS A 157 6.36 -7.14 18.24
CA LYS A 157 6.66 -5.73 18.51
C LYS A 157 5.60 -5.03 19.36
N ARG A 158 4.34 -5.47 19.26
CA ARG A 158 3.22 -4.98 20.08
C ARG A 158 3.05 -5.76 21.40
N ASN A 159 4.02 -6.58 21.78
CA ASN A 159 3.92 -7.51 22.91
C ASN A 159 2.79 -8.55 22.75
N LEU A 160 2.43 -8.90 21.50
CA LEU A 160 1.40 -9.89 21.18
C LEU A 160 2.01 -11.24 20.78
N SER A 161 3.16 -11.59 21.34
CA SER A 161 3.88 -12.85 21.04
C SER A 161 3.05 -14.10 21.39
N SER A 162 2.31 -14.08 22.50
CA SER A 162 1.38 -15.16 22.87
C SER A 162 0.25 -15.33 21.86
N PHE A 163 -0.26 -14.23 21.32
CA PHE A 163 -1.30 -14.25 20.29
C PHE A 163 -0.76 -14.74 18.95
N LYS A 164 0.45 -14.33 18.57
CA LYS A 164 1.19 -14.89 17.41
C LYS A 164 1.35 -16.40 17.52
N ASN A 165 1.75 -16.90 18.70
CA ASN A 165 1.90 -18.34 18.94
C ASN A 165 0.57 -19.08 18.85
N LEU A 166 -0.52 -18.48 19.36
CA LEU A 166 -1.87 -19.02 19.23
C LEU A 166 -2.29 -19.11 17.76
N ILE A 167 -2.05 -18.07 16.96
CA ILE A 167 -2.32 -18.09 15.52
C ILE A 167 -1.47 -19.15 14.82
N LYS A 168 -0.18 -19.25 15.12
CA LYS A 168 0.70 -20.28 14.54
C LYS A 168 0.23 -21.70 14.86
N ALA A 169 -0.31 -21.92 16.06
CA ALA A 169 -0.88 -23.20 16.44
C ALA A 169 -2.19 -23.51 15.68
N LEU A 170 -2.95 -22.48 15.30
CA LEU A 170 -4.26 -22.61 14.65
C LEU A 170 -4.16 -22.66 13.11
N ILE A 171 -3.20 -21.92 12.54
CA ILE A 171 -2.99 -21.73 11.09
C ILE A 171 -1.50 -21.99 10.81
N SER A 172 -1.08 -23.25 10.95
CA SER A 172 0.32 -23.71 10.81
C SER A 172 1.15 -22.89 9.80
N ASN A 173 2.31 -22.39 10.22
CA ASN A 173 3.25 -21.57 9.45
C ASN A 173 2.81 -20.13 9.09
N ALA A 174 1.90 -19.52 9.86
CA ALA A 174 1.60 -18.10 9.72
C ALA A 174 2.79 -17.22 10.18
N ASP A 175 3.52 -16.64 9.23
CA ASP A 175 4.46 -15.54 9.45
C ASP A 175 3.92 -14.25 8.83
N PHE A 176 4.12 -13.14 9.53
CA PHE A 176 3.61 -11.83 9.15
C PHE A 176 4.79 -10.88 9.00
N SER A 177 4.91 -10.25 7.84
CA SER A 177 5.88 -9.18 7.60
C SER A 177 5.19 -8.00 6.94
N LEU A 178 5.56 -6.79 7.35
CA LEU A 178 5.13 -5.55 6.73
C LEU A 178 6.33 -4.91 6.04
N GLU A 179 6.14 -4.45 4.82
CA GLU A 179 7.16 -3.78 4.05
C GLU A 179 6.56 -2.54 3.42
N ASP A 180 7.16 -1.39 3.72
CA ASP A 180 6.78 -0.11 3.14
C ASP A 180 7.99 0.54 2.48
N SER A 181 7.75 1.15 1.32
CA SER A 181 8.71 1.96 0.60
C SER A 181 8.11 3.33 0.32
N ALA A 182 8.88 4.39 0.55
CA ALA A 182 8.49 5.75 0.22
C ALA A 182 9.58 6.46 -0.59
N PHE A 183 9.15 7.44 -1.37
CA PHE A 183 9.99 8.28 -2.22
C PHE A 183 9.58 9.74 -1.99
N MET A 184 10.56 10.64 -1.87
CA MET A 184 10.34 12.08 -1.73
C MET A 184 11.38 12.84 -2.55
N PRO A 185 11.01 13.99 -3.15
CA PRO A 185 11.99 14.90 -3.74
C PRO A 185 13.02 15.34 -2.71
N SER A 186 14.29 15.44 -3.11
CA SER A 186 15.31 16.07 -2.28
C SER A 186 14.93 17.53 -1.98
N SER A 187 15.19 17.97 -0.75
CA SER A 187 15.05 19.39 -0.43
C SER A 187 16.21 20.14 -1.10
N PRO A 188 15.98 21.28 -1.77
CA PRO A 188 17.07 22.08 -2.28
C PRO A 188 17.94 22.51 -1.10
N VAL A 189 19.24 22.17 -1.14
CA VAL A 189 20.23 22.73 -0.23
C VAL A 189 20.26 24.22 -0.50
N MET A 190 19.77 25.04 0.45
CA MET A 190 19.99 26.48 0.36
C MET A 190 21.48 26.72 0.62
N SER A 191 22.23 26.96 -0.44
CA SER A 191 23.58 27.50 -0.34
C SER A 191 23.48 28.91 0.25
N GLU A 192 23.98 29.10 1.46
CA GLU A 192 24.32 30.43 2.01
C GLU A 192 25.47 31.07 1.23
#